data_AF-X1V8I4-F1
#
_entry.id   AF-X1V8I4-F1
#
_cell.length_a   1.000
_cell.length_b   1.000
_cell.length_c   1.000
_cell.angle_alpha   90.00
_cell.angle_beta   90.00
_cell.angle_gamma   90.00
#
_symmetry.space_group_name_H-M   'P 1'
#
loop_
_entity.id
_entity.type
_entity.pdbx_description
1 polymer ?
#
loop_
_entity_poly.entity_id
_entity_poly.type
_entity_poly.pdbx_seq_one_letter_code
_entity_poly.pdbx_strand_id
1 'polypeptide(L)'
;MRFTDAYAACPVCSPTRASILTGRYPARLHLTDFIAGGNYPYEKLKQPKWQKYLPLEEVTIAEVLKTAGYKTASFGKWHLSIAKKPPESERYNPDKQGFDESIITYKPRGNQDPEKDAHNVEMITEKSLEFLEKNRDRPFFLYVPHNTIHSPIMGKK
;
A
#
# COMPACT_ATOMS: atom_id res chain seq x y z
N MET A 1 -11.49 -6.45 -20.94
CA MET A 1 -12.62 -6.80 -20.04
C MET A 1 -12.86 -5.62 -19.10
N ARG A 2 -14.12 -5.24 -18.83
CA ARG A 2 -14.48 -4.14 -17.90
C ARG A 2 -15.48 -4.65 -16.87
N PHE A 3 -15.21 -4.45 -15.59
CA PHE A 3 -16.12 -4.79 -14.49
C PHE A 3 -16.85 -3.52 -14.04
N THR A 4 -18.18 -3.50 -14.15
CA THR A 4 -19.03 -2.37 -13.72
C THR A 4 -19.40 -2.44 -12.25
N ASP A 5 -19.39 -3.64 -11.69
CA ASP A 5 -19.79 -3.95 -10.32
C ASP A 5 -18.59 -4.50 -9.55
N ALA A 6 -17.59 -3.64 -9.34
CA ALA A 6 -16.36 -3.94 -8.61
C ALA A 6 -16.35 -3.23 -7.25
N TYR A 7 -16.03 -3.96 -6.19
CA TYR A 7 -16.09 -3.47 -4.81
C TYR A 7 -14.74 -3.60 -4.11
N ALA A 8 -14.41 -2.58 -3.31
CA ALA A 8 -13.32 -2.69 -2.34
C ALA A 8 -13.79 -3.47 -1.11
N ALA A 9 -12.87 -4.21 -0.47
CA ALA A 9 -13.19 -4.98 0.73
C ALA A 9 -13.51 -4.10 1.96
N CYS A 10 -13.12 -2.82 1.94
CA CYS A 10 -13.38 -1.85 3.01
C CYS A 10 -13.41 -0.41 2.45
N PRO A 11 -14.20 0.51 3.05
CA PRO A 11 -14.24 1.92 2.62
C PRO A 11 -12.96 2.73 2.94
N VAL A 12 -11.95 2.13 3.59
CA VAL A 12 -10.69 2.81 3.93
C VAL A 12 -9.46 2.02 3.48
N CYS A 13 -8.31 2.67 3.56
CA CYS A 13 -7.12 2.26 2.80
C CYS A 13 -6.39 0.99 3.29
N SER A 14 -5.93 0.92 4.55
CA SER A 14 -5.14 -0.22 5.04
C SER A 14 -5.85 -1.58 4.93
N PRO A 15 -7.11 -1.75 5.38
CA PRO A 15 -7.85 -3.01 5.22
C PRO A 15 -7.97 -3.48 3.77
N THR A 16 -8.28 -2.59 2.84
CA THR A 16 -8.40 -2.94 1.43
C THR A 16 -7.07 -3.38 0.84
N ARG A 17 -5.95 -2.74 1.23
CA ARG A 17 -4.60 -3.15 0.80
C ARG A 17 -4.24 -4.53 1.30
N ALA A 18 -4.48 -4.81 2.59
CA ALA A 18 -4.24 -6.11 3.17
C ALA A 18 -5.09 -7.19 2.47
N SER A 19 -6.36 -6.88 2.17
CA SER A 19 -7.26 -7.78 1.47
C SER A 19 -6.80 -8.10 0.05
N ILE A 20 -6.32 -7.10 -0.72
CA ILE A 20 -5.75 -7.32 -2.06
C ILE A 20 -4.53 -8.25 -2.00
N LEU A 21 -3.65 -8.06 -1.02
CA LEU A 21 -2.40 -8.82 -0.94
C LEU A 21 -2.60 -10.25 -0.43
N THR A 22 -3.60 -10.48 0.43
CA THR A 22 -3.80 -11.79 1.11
C THR A 22 -5.00 -12.57 0.59
N GLY A 23 -5.91 -11.93 -0.14
CA GLY A 23 -7.21 -12.52 -0.51
C GLY A 23 -8.18 -12.68 0.67
N ARG A 24 -7.86 -12.15 1.86
CA ARG A 24 -8.70 -12.30 3.07
C ARG A 24 -9.59 -11.09 3.28
N TYR A 25 -10.78 -11.31 3.86
CA TYR A 25 -11.63 -10.20 4.30
C TYR A 25 -10.99 -9.44 5.48
N PRO A 26 -11.13 -8.10 5.55
CA PRO A 26 -10.62 -7.27 6.65
C PRO A 26 -11.00 -7.76 8.04
N ALA A 27 -12.24 -8.23 8.22
CA ALA A 27 -12.73 -8.77 9.49
C ALA A 27 -11.95 -10.02 9.94
N ARG A 28 -11.51 -10.86 9.01
CA ARG A 28 -10.70 -12.06 9.30
C ARG A 28 -9.28 -11.71 9.74
N LEU A 29 -8.74 -10.61 9.22
CA LEU A 29 -7.44 -10.07 9.58
C LEU A 29 -7.48 -9.23 10.87
N HIS A 30 -8.69 -8.94 11.38
CA HIS A 30 -8.92 -7.90 12.40
C HIS A 30 -8.35 -6.53 12.05
N LEU A 31 -7.91 -6.30 10.81
CA LEU A 31 -7.40 -5.04 10.31
C LEU A 31 -8.57 -4.36 9.61
N THR A 32 -9.36 -3.59 10.36
CA THR A 32 -10.68 -3.09 9.93
C THR A 32 -10.77 -1.57 9.76
N ASP A 33 -9.68 -0.85 10.03
CA ASP A 33 -9.59 0.59 9.81
C ASP A 33 -8.17 0.98 9.37
N PHE A 34 -7.99 2.20 8.84
CA PHE A 34 -6.67 2.70 8.46
C PHE A 34 -5.73 2.80 9.68
N ILE A 35 -4.43 2.58 9.48
CA ILE A 35 -3.47 2.28 10.56
C ILE A 35 -3.18 3.43 11.55
N ALA A 36 -3.74 4.62 11.37
CA ALA A 36 -3.77 5.66 12.40
C ALA A 36 -5.09 5.71 13.19
N GLY A 37 -6.18 5.22 12.59
CA GLY A 37 -7.55 5.35 13.08
C GLY A 37 -8.09 6.78 13.04
N GLY A 38 -9.38 6.90 13.29
CA GLY A 38 -10.03 8.16 13.64
C GLY A 38 -10.52 8.09 15.08
N ASN A 39 -10.15 9.08 15.90
CA ASN A 39 -10.80 9.29 17.19
C ASN A 39 -11.45 10.66 17.14
N TYR A 40 -12.74 10.68 16.79
CA TYR A 40 -13.46 11.93 16.62
C TYR A 40 -14.30 12.21 17.88
N PRO A 41 -14.17 13.41 18.48
CA PRO A 41 -14.77 13.71 19.78
C PRO A 41 -16.31 13.70 19.79
N TYR A 42 -16.93 13.70 18.60
CA TYR A 42 -18.37 13.71 18.40
C TYR A 42 -18.96 12.32 18.11
N GLU A 43 -18.16 11.25 18.08
CA GLU A 43 -18.65 9.91 17.83
C GLU A 43 -19.44 9.36 19.02
N LYS A 44 -20.63 8.82 18.76
CA LYS A 44 -21.50 8.19 19.77
C LYS A 44 -20.96 6.84 20.26
N LEU A 45 -20.09 6.21 19.48
CA LEU A 45 -19.51 4.89 19.75
C LEU A 45 -18.00 5.00 19.83
N LYS A 46 -17.38 4.16 20.66
CA LYS A 46 -15.92 4.06 20.70
C LYS A 46 -15.44 3.21 19.54
N GLN A 47 -14.37 3.65 18.89
CA GLN A 47 -13.65 2.83 17.92
C GLN A 47 -13.21 1.52 18.59
N PRO A 48 -13.57 0.34 18.04
CA PRO A 48 -13.10 -0.94 18.58
C PRO A 48 -11.59 -1.04 18.45
N LYS A 49 -10.94 -1.94 19.19
CA LYS A 49 -9.53 -2.26 18.92
C LYS A 49 -9.44 -3.06 17.61
N TRP A 50 -8.44 -2.74 16.78
CA TRP A 50 -8.17 -3.43 15.53
C TRP A 50 -6.66 -3.64 15.36
N GLN A 51 -6.31 -4.57 14.49
CA GLN A 51 -4.95 -4.89 14.08
C GLN A 51 -4.35 -3.70 13.31
N LYS A 52 -3.13 -3.27 13.68
CA LYS A 52 -2.53 -2.02 13.17
C LYS A 52 -1.35 -2.23 12.20
N TYR A 53 -1.21 -3.43 11.65
CA TYR A 53 -0.21 -3.79 10.65
C TYR A 53 -0.64 -5.09 9.96
N LEU A 54 -0.14 -5.39 8.77
CA LEU A 54 -0.32 -6.71 8.17
C LEU A 54 0.50 -7.74 8.99
N PRO A 55 -0.12 -8.73 9.67
CA PRO A 55 0.62 -9.74 10.41
C PRO A 55 1.56 -10.52 9.47
N LEU A 56 2.76 -10.84 9.94
CA LEU A 56 3.80 -11.46 9.11
C LEU A 56 3.53 -12.94 8.82
N GLU A 57 2.61 -13.54 9.55
CA GLU A 57 2.09 -14.90 9.31
C GLU A 57 1.09 -14.97 8.15
N GLU A 58 0.57 -13.84 7.68
CA GLU A 58 -0.31 -13.79 6.51
C GLU A 58 0.52 -13.93 5.24
N VAL A 59 0.21 -14.95 4.44
CA VAL A 59 0.87 -15.16 3.16
C VAL A 59 0.28 -14.22 2.11
N THR A 60 1.14 -13.43 1.49
CA THR A 60 0.79 -12.50 0.41
C THR A 60 0.96 -13.11 -0.97
N ILE A 61 0.27 -12.54 -1.96
CA ILE A 61 0.44 -12.88 -3.37
C ILE A 61 1.90 -12.70 -3.83
N ALA A 62 2.64 -11.74 -3.27
CA ALA A 62 4.05 -11.54 -3.58
C ALA A 62 4.90 -12.74 -3.14
N GLU A 63 4.69 -13.25 -1.93
CA GLU A 63 5.39 -14.45 -1.44
C GLU A 63 5.05 -15.68 -2.27
N VAL A 64 3.76 -15.88 -2.59
CA VAL A 64 3.33 -17.00 -3.44
C VAL A 64 3.99 -16.92 -4.81
N LEU A 65 3.93 -15.78 -5.50
CA LEU A 65 4.53 -15.61 -6.82
C LEU A 65 6.06 -15.75 -6.80
N LYS A 66 6.71 -15.30 -5.73
CA LYS A 66 8.15 -15.47 -5.54
C LYS A 66 8.55 -16.95 -5.51
N THR A 67 7.76 -17.82 -4.86
CA THR A 67 8.01 -19.28 -4.90
C THR A 67 7.89 -19.86 -6.31
N ALA A 68 7.14 -19.22 -7.20
CA ALA A 68 7.01 -19.59 -8.61
C ALA A 68 8.08 -18.92 -9.52
N GLY A 69 9.11 -18.31 -8.95
CA GLY A 69 10.23 -17.73 -9.69
C GLY A 69 10.02 -16.29 -10.18
N TYR A 70 8.96 -15.61 -9.72
CA TYR A 70 8.72 -14.21 -10.09
C TYR A 70 9.69 -13.27 -9.39
N LYS A 71 10.16 -12.25 -10.11
CA LYS A 71 10.73 -11.07 -9.46
C LYS A 71 9.60 -10.18 -8.93
N THR A 72 9.72 -9.71 -7.69
CA THR A 72 8.63 -8.96 -7.04
C THR A 72 9.05 -7.54 -6.66
N ALA A 73 8.16 -6.56 -6.85
CA ALA A 73 8.40 -5.18 -6.43
C ALA A 73 7.13 -4.46 -5.95
N SER A 74 7.32 -3.52 -5.01
CA SER A 74 6.26 -2.63 -4.52
C SER A 74 6.71 -1.17 -4.51
N PHE A 75 6.15 -0.33 -5.38
CA PHE A 75 6.52 1.09 -5.50
C PHE A 75 5.32 1.99 -5.21
N GLY A 76 5.34 2.64 -4.04
CA GLY A 76 4.33 3.61 -3.65
C GLY A 76 3.92 3.51 -2.20
N LYS A 77 2.65 3.79 -1.92
CA LYS A 77 2.08 3.79 -0.58
C LYS A 77 1.85 2.37 -0.07
N TRP A 78 2.67 1.94 0.88
CA TRP A 78 2.50 0.65 1.55
C TRP A 78 1.32 0.66 2.53
N HIS A 79 1.41 1.47 3.59
CA HIS A 79 0.36 1.67 4.61
C HIS A 79 -0.17 0.40 5.28
N LEU A 80 0.74 -0.56 5.52
CA LEU A 80 0.51 -1.80 6.27
C LEU A 80 1.54 -2.02 7.39
N SER A 81 2.42 -1.05 7.66
CA SER A 81 3.37 -1.07 8.78
C SER A 81 2.77 -0.45 10.04
N ILE A 82 3.20 -0.91 11.23
CA ILE A 82 2.69 -0.42 12.53
C ILE A 82 2.90 1.09 12.75
N ALA A 83 3.93 1.64 12.13
CA ALA A 83 4.23 3.06 12.12
C ALA A 83 4.42 3.54 10.68
N LYS A 84 4.30 4.86 10.49
CA LYS A 84 4.50 5.47 9.17
C LYS A 84 5.95 5.51 8.74
N LYS A 85 6.91 5.58 9.67
CA LYS A 85 8.32 5.82 9.34
C LYS A 85 9.23 4.90 10.16
N PRO A 86 10.48 4.71 9.71
CA PRO A 86 11.52 4.05 10.49
C PRO A 86 11.82 4.78 11.82
N PRO A 87 12.35 4.06 12.82
CA PRO A 87 12.65 2.62 12.78
C PRO A 87 11.43 1.72 12.97
N GLU A 88 10.32 2.22 13.54
CA GLU A 88 9.20 1.36 13.96
C GLU A 88 8.45 0.73 12.78
N SER A 89 8.50 1.34 11.58
CA SER A 89 7.88 0.76 10.39
C SER A 89 8.62 -0.45 9.82
N GLU A 90 9.93 -0.56 10.05
CA GLU A 90 10.84 -1.46 9.31
C GLU A 90 10.47 -2.94 9.48
N ARG A 91 9.97 -3.32 10.65
CA ARG A 91 9.55 -4.70 10.95
C ARG A 91 8.37 -5.18 10.09
N TYR A 92 7.63 -4.26 9.47
CA TYR A 92 6.40 -4.55 8.74
C TYR A 92 6.38 -3.94 7.33
N ASN A 93 7.56 -3.59 6.79
CA ASN A 93 7.73 -3.04 5.45
C ASN A 93 7.55 -4.13 4.35
N PRO A 94 7.40 -3.74 3.06
CA PRO A 94 7.16 -4.68 1.97
C PRO A 94 8.20 -5.80 1.83
N ASP A 95 9.46 -5.53 2.17
CA ASP A 95 10.54 -6.53 2.12
C ASP A 95 10.34 -7.70 3.11
N LYS A 96 9.49 -7.50 4.12
CA LYS A 96 9.06 -8.56 5.07
C LYS A 96 7.84 -9.35 4.57
N GLN A 97 7.31 -9.01 3.41
CA GLN A 97 6.07 -9.54 2.84
C GLN A 97 6.27 -9.87 1.34
N GLY A 98 7.36 -10.57 1.04
CA GLY A 98 7.63 -11.16 -0.26
C GLY A 98 8.29 -10.25 -1.30
N PHE A 99 8.28 -8.91 -1.14
CA PHE A 99 8.80 -8.01 -2.17
C PHE A 99 10.34 -7.92 -2.17
N ASP A 100 10.98 -8.16 -3.33
CA ASP A 100 12.43 -8.07 -3.48
C ASP A 100 12.95 -6.63 -3.58
N GLU A 101 12.16 -5.74 -4.18
CA GLU A 101 12.48 -4.34 -4.38
C GLU A 101 11.30 -3.49 -3.88
N SER A 102 11.57 -2.42 -3.12
CA SER A 102 10.49 -1.54 -2.67
C SER A 102 10.91 -0.10 -2.52
N ILE A 103 9.97 0.79 -2.78
CA ILE A 103 10.05 2.22 -2.50
C ILE A 103 8.76 2.59 -1.79
N ILE A 104 8.91 3.06 -0.55
CA ILE A 104 7.78 3.43 0.29
C ILE A 104 7.59 4.94 0.20
N THR A 105 6.48 5.37 -0.40
CA THR A 105 6.08 6.77 -0.46
C THR A 105 4.92 7.05 0.49
N TYR A 106 4.69 8.33 0.75
CA TYR A 106 3.66 8.80 1.67
C TYR A 106 2.71 9.76 0.98
N LYS A 107 1.49 9.87 1.51
CA LYS A 107 0.52 10.89 1.06
C LYS A 107 1.15 12.29 1.14
N PRO A 108 0.78 13.21 0.24
CA PRO A 108 1.32 14.55 0.26
C PRO A 108 0.97 15.28 1.56
N ARG A 109 1.80 16.28 1.87
CA ARG A 109 1.54 17.26 2.92
C ARG A 109 1.09 18.57 2.26
N GLY A 110 0.34 19.40 3.00
CA GLY A 110 -0.18 20.67 2.46
C GLY A 110 0.88 21.67 2.01
N ASN A 111 2.13 21.49 2.44
CA ASN A 111 3.29 22.32 2.06
C ASN A 111 4.16 21.70 0.95
N GLN A 112 3.74 20.59 0.34
CA GLN A 112 4.47 20.01 -0.78
C GLN A 112 4.27 20.85 -2.05
N ASP A 113 5.37 21.10 -2.75
CA ASP A 113 5.38 21.80 -4.02
C ASP A 113 4.84 20.87 -5.13
N PRO A 114 3.67 21.18 -5.73
CA PRO A 114 3.07 20.34 -6.77
C PRO A 114 3.92 20.28 -8.05
N GLU A 115 4.74 21.30 -8.31
CA GLU A 115 5.56 21.41 -9.53
C GLU A 115 6.77 20.47 -9.52
N LYS A 116 7.14 19.92 -8.36
CA LYS A 116 8.23 18.95 -8.25
C LYS A 116 7.75 17.55 -8.63
N ASP A 117 6.96 16.95 -7.75
CA ASP A 117 6.40 15.61 -7.95
C ASP A 117 5.20 15.45 -7.00
N ALA A 118 4.04 15.95 -7.42
CA ALA A 118 2.81 15.82 -6.67
C ALA A 118 2.51 14.33 -6.41
N HIS A 119 2.24 13.98 -5.15
CA HIS A 119 1.91 12.61 -4.73
C HIS A 119 2.99 11.54 -5.02
N ASN A 120 4.20 11.96 -5.41
CA ASN A 120 5.29 11.08 -5.87
C ASN A 120 4.91 10.28 -7.13
N VAL A 121 4.07 10.83 -8.01
CA VAL A 121 3.61 10.14 -9.23
C VAL A 121 4.78 9.84 -10.16
N GLU A 122 5.66 10.83 -10.40
CA GLU A 122 6.79 10.68 -11.32
C GLU A 122 7.77 9.66 -10.80
N MET A 123 8.20 9.79 -9.54
CA MET A 123 9.09 8.83 -8.89
C MET A 123 8.55 7.39 -8.91
N ILE A 124 7.27 7.20 -8.59
CA ILE A 124 6.64 5.86 -8.62
C ILE A 124 6.64 5.30 -10.06
N THR A 125 6.37 6.15 -11.04
CA THR A 125 6.28 5.76 -12.45
C THR A 125 7.65 5.41 -13.01
N GLU A 126 8.65 6.26 -12.82
CA GLU A 126 10.03 6.03 -13.27
C GLU A 126 10.59 4.73 -12.70
N LYS A 127 10.41 4.49 -11.40
CA LYS A 127 10.88 3.26 -10.76
C LYS A 127 10.17 2.01 -11.24
N SER A 128 8.87 2.14 -11.56
CA SER A 128 8.12 1.07 -12.20
C SER A 128 8.70 0.76 -13.59
N LEU A 129 8.98 1.77 -14.41
CA LEU A 129 9.58 1.60 -15.74
C LEU A 129 10.98 0.96 -15.67
N GLU A 130 11.84 1.44 -14.77
CA GLU A 130 13.17 0.84 -14.53
C GLU A 130 13.08 -0.66 -14.18
N PHE A 131 12.12 -1.02 -13.31
CA PHE A 131 11.91 -2.42 -12.93
C PHE A 131 11.40 -3.27 -14.09
N LEU A 132 10.50 -2.74 -14.90
CA LEU A 132 9.98 -3.43 -16.09
C LEU A 132 11.11 -3.70 -17.09
N GLU A 133 11.95 -2.71 -17.40
CA GLU A 133 13.08 -2.88 -18.33
C GLU A 133 14.10 -3.90 -17.82
N LYS A 134 14.45 -3.83 -16.53
CA LYS A 134 15.40 -4.76 -15.88
C LYS A 134 14.91 -6.21 -15.88
N ASN A 135 13.59 -6.43 -15.89
CA ASN A 135 12.99 -7.76 -15.75
C ASN A 135 12.20 -8.21 -16.99
N ARG A 136 12.42 -7.59 -18.15
CA ARG A 136 11.72 -7.88 -19.42
C ARG A 136 11.75 -9.36 -19.86
N ASP A 137 12.81 -10.09 -19.50
CA ASP A 137 13.03 -11.49 -19.93
C ASP A 137 12.68 -12.53 -18.84
N ARG A 138 11.97 -12.12 -17.77
CA ARG A 138 11.55 -13.03 -16.68
C ARG A 138 10.15 -12.66 -16.17
N PRO A 139 9.40 -13.60 -15.56
CA PRO A 139 8.13 -13.27 -14.93
C PRO A 139 8.35 -12.28 -13.77
N PHE A 140 7.47 -11.29 -13.66
CA PHE A 140 7.52 -10.29 -12.60
C PHE A 140 6.13 -9.98 -12.04
N PHE A 141 6.11 -9.56 -10.77
CA PHE A 141 4.95 -9.01 -10.09
C PHE A 141 5.30 -7.62 -9.57
N LEU A 142 4.60 -6.60 -10.08
CA LEU A 142 4.80 -5.21 -9.72
C LEU A 142 3.53 -4.64 -9.11
N TYR A 143 3.58 -4.28 -7.83
CA TYR A 143 2.50 -3.60 -7.11
C TYR A 143 2.77 -2.09 -7.09
N VAL A 144 1.89 -1.30 -7.74
CA VAL A 144 2.06 0.17 -7.91
C VAL A 144 0.97 0.96 -7.18
N PRO A 145 1.01 1.04 -5.84
CA PRO A 145 0.03 1.80 -5.07
C PRO A 145 0.30 3.31 -5.08
N HIS A 146 -0.17 4.02 -6.11
CA HIS A 146 -0.09 5.48 -6.15
C HIS A 146 -0.73 6.16 -4.93
N ASN A 147 -0.21 7.34 -4.56
CA ASN A 147 -0.83 8.20 -3.54
C ASN A 147 -2.01 9.01 -4.13
N THR A 148 -1.96 9.35 -5.42
CA THR A 148 -3.03 10.05 -6.15
C THR A 148 -4.31 9.20 -6.14
N ILE A 149 -5.50 9.73 -5.87
CA ILE A 149 -5.91 11.13 -5.66
C ILE A 149 -6.09 11.51 -4.18
N HIS A 150 -5.31 10.94 -3.25
CA HIS A 150 -5.49 11.20 -1.82
C HIS A 150 -5.25 12.68 -1.48
N SER A 151 -6.09 13.28 -0.64
CA SER A 151 -5.94 14.68 -0.22
C SER A 151 -4.58 14.96 0.47
N PRO A 152 -4.04 16.20 0.37
CA PRO A 152 -4.56 17.33 -0.42
C PRO A 152 -4.56 17.06 -1.93
N ILE A 153 -5.55 17.61 -2.65
CA ILE A 153 -5.61 17.52 -4.10
C ILE A 153 -4.63 18.55 -4.66
N MET A 154 -3.65 18.07 -5.41
CA MET A 154 -2.58 18.87 -6.00
C MET A 154 -2.05 18.16 -7.24
N GLY A 155 -1.57 18.93 -8.20
CA GLY A 155 -1.01 18.45 -9.46
C GLY A 155 -0.27 19.59 -10.14
N LYS A 156 0.65 19.25 -11.04
CA LYS A 156 1.32 20.22 -11.91
C LYS A 156 0.28 20.99 -12.71
N LYS A 157 0.48 22.29 -12.86
CA LYS A 157 -0.39 23.13 -13.69
C LYS A 157 -0.20 22.89 -15.18
#